data_AF-A0A7G8DEQ7-F1
#
_entry.id   AF-A0A7G8DEQ7-F1
#
_cell.length_a   1.000
_cell.length_b   1.000
_cell.length_c   1.000
_cell.angle_alpha   90.00
_cell.angle_beta   90.00
_cell.angle_gamma   90.00
#
_symmetry.space_group_name_H-M   'P 1'
#
loop_
_entity.id
_entity.type
_entity.pdbx_description
1 polymer ?
#
loop_
_entity_poly.entity_id
_entity_poly.type
_entity_poly.pdbx_seq_one_letter_code
_entity_poly.pdbx_strand_id
1 'polypeptide(L)'
;MSQSGLINGVMHLTCLHTSCSLTINENADPRVLEDLAAWMNAMVPQDGAGPCGPDGRRRRYLHDDEGDDDMPAHIRTALTTQTMSLSIENGRLLLGTWQAVYLWEHRSSPHHRRLACHLIGNMADPSSTRSQLSASGRNATATLLARRNGQRLNDVVQARHVPGAWAEDGGIETDVDLLIDRLHEISDQAQ
;
A
#
# COMPACT_ATOMS: atom_id res chain seq x y z
N MET A 1 13.53 -5.00 -11.39
CA MET A 1 14.20 -5.88 -10.41
C MET A 1 15.48 -6.50 -10.93
N SER A 2 15.51 -7.18 -12.10
CA SER A 2 16.72 -7.86 -12.62
C SER A 2 17.98 -7.00 -12.76
N GLN A 3 17.84 -5.69 -12.92
CA GLN A 3 18.97 -4.76 -13.04
C GLN A 3 19.45 -4.16 -11.71
N SER A 4 18.69 -4.26 -10.62
CA SER A 4 19.07 -3.61 -9.36
C SER A 4 20.14 -4.36 -8.58
N GLY A 5 20.35 -5.65 -8.86
CA GLY A 5 21.26 -6.50 -8.10
C GLY A 5 20.81 -6.80 -6.66
N LEU A 6 19.65 -6.29 -6.22
CA LEU A 6 19.10 -6.53 -4.88
C LEU A 6 18.55 -7.96 -4.80
N ILE A 7 18.92 -8.71 -3.75
CA ILE A 7 18.47 -10.09 -3.52
C ILE A 7 17.36 -10.13 -2.47
N ASN A 8 17.56 -9.51 -1.31
CA ASN A 8 16.55 -9.48 -0.24
C ASN A 8 16.44 -8.05 0.30
N GLY A 9 15.23 -7.55 0.47
CA GLY A 9 15.02 -6.18 0.96
C GLY A 9 13.60 -5.66 0.76
N VAL A 10 13.49 -4.35 0.62
CA VAL A 10 12.23 -3.64 0.43
C VAL A 10 12.37 -2.64 -0.72
N MET A 11 11.34 -2.57 -1.55
CA MET A 11 11.12 -1.52 -2.54
C MET A 11 10.05 -0.57 -2.04
N HIS A 12 10.39 0.70 -1.90
CA HIS A 12 9.43 1.75 -1.59
C HIS A 12 9.10 2.55 -2.86
N LEU A 13 7.85 2.52 -3.26
CA LEU A 13 7.31 3.29 -4.38
C LEU A 13 6.53 4.50 -3.85
N THR A 14 6.69 5.64 -4.51
CA THR A 14 5.95 6.88 -4.24
C THR A 14 5.37 7.42 -5.53
N CYS A 15 4.06 7.59 -5.59
CA CYS A 15 3.37 8.30 -6.66
C CYS A 15 3.60 9.81 -6.50
N LEU A 16 4.19 10.44 -7.53
CA LEU A 16 4.49 11.88 -7.50
C LEU A 16 3.35 12.72 -8.10
N HIS A 17 2.11 12.26 -7.92
CA HIS A 17 0.90 12.84 -8.53
C HIS A 17 -0.26 12.77 -7.54
N THR A 18 -1.15 13.76 -7.60
CA THR A 18 -2.35 13.89 -6.74
C THR A 18 -3.64 13.43 -7.42
N SER A 19 -3.56 12.99 -8.67
CA SER A 19 -4.70 12.54 -9.48
C SER A 19 -4.54 11.11 -10.03
N CYS A 20 -3.61 10.34 -9.45
CA CYS A 20 -3.50 8.89 -9.64
C CYS A 20 -2.88 8.26 -8.39
N SER A 21 -3.12 6.96 -8.18
CA SER A 21 -2.64 6.27 -6.98
C SER A 21 -2.00 4.92 -7.30
N LEU A 22 -1.47 4.26 -6.27
CA LEU A 22 -0.96 2.90 -6.31
C LEU A 22 -1.94 1.97 -5.58
N THR A 23 -2.05 0.73 -6.05
CA THR A 23 -2.83 -0.32 -5.37
C THR A 23 -2.27 -1.71 -5.65
N ILE A 24 -2.56 -2.67 -4.76
CA ILE A 24 -2.31 -4.09 -4.98
C ILE A 24 -3.65 -4.80 -5.02
N ASN A 25 -3.92 -5.52 -6.10
CA ASN A 25 -5.13 -6.33 -6.20
C ASN A 25 -4.94 -7.54 -7.11
N GLU A 26 -6.01 -8.28 -7.35
CA GLU A 26 -6.04 -9.44 -8.23
C GLU A 26 -5.69 -9.09 -9.69
N ASN A 27 -4.97 -9.99 -10.37
CA ASN A 27 -4.65 -9.93 -11.81
C ASN A 27 -5.07 -11.20 -12.58
N ALA A 28 -5.88 -12.07 -11.98
CA ALA A 28 -6.34 -13.28 -12.63
C ALA A 28 -7.66 -13.04 -13.39
N ASP A 29 -8.59 -12.31 -12.77
CA ASP A 29 -9.88 -12.00 -13.35
C ASP A 29 -10.00 -10.50 -13.70
N PRO A 30 -10.14 -10.13 -14.99
CA PRO A 30 -10.28 -8.72 -15.37
C PRO A 30 -11.54 -8.06 -14.79
N ARG A 31 -12.56 -8.82 -14.41
CA ARG A 31 -13.79 -8.30 -13.79
C ARG A 31 -13.53 -7.59 -12.46
N VAL A 32 -12.46 -7.98 -11.74
CA VAL A 32 -12.08 -7.29 -10.51
C VAL A 32 -11.75 -5.82 -10.79
N LEU A 33 -11.06 -5.53 -11.89
CA LEU A 33 -10.74 -4.14 -12.27
C LEU A 33 -11.99 -3.37 -12.71
N GLU A 34 -12.92 -4.04 -13.42
CA GLU A 34 -14.19 -3.46 -13.84
C GLU A 34 -15.07 -3.11 -12.62
N ASP A 35 -15.22 -4.03 -11.66
CA ASP A 35 -16.01 -3.83 -10.45
C ASP A 35 -15.41 -2.76 -9.53
N LEU A 36 -14.07 -2.74 -9.38
CA LEU A 36 -13.38 -1.68 -8.63
C LEU A 36 -13.59 -0.30 -9.27
N ALA A 37 -13.52 -0.22 -10.60
CA ALA A 37 -13.79 1.02 -11.32
C ALA A 37 -15.26 1.45 -11.18
N ALA A 38 -16.20 0.51 -11.29
CA ALA A 38 -17.64 0.77 -11.12
C ALA A 38 -17.95 1.26 -9.70
N TRP A 39 -17.40 0.62 -8.67
CA TRP A 39 -17.57 1.03 -7.28
C TRP A 39 -16.99 2.43 -7.04
N MET A 40 -15.77 2.71 -7.53
CA MET A 40 -15.16 4.02 -7.39
C MET A 40 -15.96 5.11 -8.13
N ASN A 41 -16.53 4.79 -9.29
CA ASN A 41 -17.42 5.69 -10.03
C ASN A 41 -18.72 5.99 -9.28
N ALA A 42 -19.25 5.04 -8.52
CA ALA A 42 -20.42 5.26 -7.68
C ALA A 42 -20.09 6.12 -6.44
N MET A 43 -18.93 5.88 -5.81
CA MET A 43 -18.50 6.58 -4.60
C MET A 43 -18.01 8.00 -4.86
N VAL A 44 -17.24 8.19 -5.93
CA VAL A 44 -16.64 9.48 -6.31
C VAL A 44 -16.83 9.70 -7.82
N PRO A 45 -18.03 10.10 -8.26
CA PRO A 45 -18.28 10.37 -9.67
C PRO A 45 -17.35 11.44 -10.25
N GLN A 46 -16.96 11.27 -11.52
CA GLN A 46 -16.10 12.21 -12.25
C GLN A 46 -16.91 13.28 -13.01
N ASP A 47 -18.07 13.68 -12.48
CA ASP A 47 -19.04 14.58 -13.12
C ASP A 47 -18.96 16.03 -12.59
N GLY A 48 -17.90 16.36 -11.84
CA GLY A 48 -17.68 17.67 -11.23
C GLY A 48 -18.63 18.01 -10.08
N ALA A 49 -19.59 17.12 -9.75
CA ALA A 49 -20.59 17.38 -8.74
C ALA A 49 -20.15 16.86 -7.37
N GLY A 50 -19.95 17.79 -6.46
CA GLY A 50 -19.68 17.53 -5.05
C GLY A 50 -20.92 17.20 -4.21
N PRO A 51 -20.78 17.26 -2.88
CA PRO A 51 -21.80 16.77 -1.96
C PRO A 51 -23.11 17.58 -2.07
N CYS A 52 -24.21 16.94 -1.65
CA CYS A 52 -25.50 17.62 -1.56
C CYS A 52 -25.46 18.73 -0.49
N GLY A 53 -26.01 19.88 -0.84
CA GLY A 53 -26.31 20.93 0.12
C GLY A 53 -27.56 20.62 0.96
N PRO A 54 -27.94 21.52 1.89
CA PRO A 54 -29.15 21.38 2.70
C PRO A 54 -30.46 21.28 1.89
N ASP A 55 -30.44 21.69 0.63
CA ASP A 55 -31.54 21.62 -0.33
C ASP A 55 -31.61 20.28 -1.09
N GLY A 56 -30.75 19.33 -0.75
CA GLY A 56 -30.66 18.02 -1.41
C GLY A 56 -30.02 18.07 -2.81
N ARG A 57 -29.50 19.22 -3.25
CA ARG A 57 -28.87 19.37 -4.57
C ARG A 57 -27.35 19.29 -4.45
N ARG A 58 -26.72 18.51 -5.33
CA ARG A 58 -25.25 18.49 -5.44
C ARG A 58 -24.74 19.83 -5.96
N ARG A 59 -23.71 20.37 -5.31
CA ARG A 59 -23.00 21.58 -5.76
C ARG A 59 -21.73 21.16 -6.48
N ARG A 60 -21.31 21.93 -7.49
CA ARG A 60 -20.02 21.66 -8.14
C ARG A 60 -18.87 21.80 -7.14
N TYR A 61 -17.84 20.98 -7.33
CA TYR A 61 -16.56 21.21 -6.66
C TYR A 61 -15.99 22.56 -7.10
N LEU A 62 -15.27 23.22 -6.19
CA LEU A 62 -14.61 24.50 -6.49
C LEU A 62 -13.30 24.33 -7.26
N HIS A 63 -12.71 23.14 -7.23
CA HIS A 63 -11.46 22.82 -7.91
C HIS A 63 -11.79 22.03 -9.18
N ASP A 64 -12.04 22.75 -10.27
CA ASP A 64 -12.38 22.20 -11.58
C ASP A 64 -11.53 22.84 -12.69
N ASP A 65 -10.38 23.41 -12.33
CA ASP A 65 -9.48 24.13 -13.24
C ASP A 65 -9.00 23.23 -14.40
N GLU A 66 -8.88 21.93 -14.17
CA GLU A 66 -8.51 20.94 -15.18
C GLU A 66 -9.70 20.09 -15.69
N GLY A 67 -10.95 20.48 -15.37
CA GLY A 67 -12.18 19.85 -15.85
C GLY A 67 -13.01 19.14 -14.76
N ASP A 68 -14.14 18.54 -15.19
CA ASP A 68 -15.12 17.91 -14.28
C ASP A 68 -14.54 16.76 -13.43
N ASP A 69 -13.47 16.12 -13.88
CA ASP A 69 -12.82 15.01 -13.17
C ASP A 69 -11.66 15.44 -12.27
N ASP A 70 -11.37 16.74 -12.17
CA ASP A 70 -10.22 17.27 -11.45
C ASP A 70 -10.30 17.02 -9.93
N MET A 71 -11.23 17.67 -9.22
CA MET A 71 -11.45 17.39 -7.80
C MET A 71 -11.80 15.91 -7.52
N PRO A 72 -12.64 15.22 -8.31
CA PRO A 72 -12.87 13.78 -8.14
C PRO A 72 -11.58 12.95 -8.11
N ALA A 73 -10.61 13.24 -8.99
CA ALA A 73 -9.35 12.50 -9.03
C ALA A 73 -8.50 12.70 -7.76
N HIS A 74 -8.55 13.91 -7.18
CA HIS A 74 -7.92 14.20 -5.89
C HIS A 74 -8.57 13.41 -4.75
N ILE A 75 -9.91 13.35 -4.72
CA ILE A 75 -10.64 12.56 -3.70
C ILE A 75 -10.32 11.08 -3.83
N ARG A 76 -10.34 10.52 -5.04
CA ARG A 76 -9.98 9.11 -5.28
C ARG A 76 -8.55 8.79 -4.85
N THR A 77 -7.63 9.72 -5.08
CA THR A 77 -6.24 9.60 -4.60
C THR A 77 -6.18 9.61 -3.07
N ALA A 78 -6.94 10.48 -2.40
CA ALA A 78 -7.02 10.55 -0.93
C ALA A 78 -7.65 9.30 -0.29
N LEU A 79 -8.57 8.63 -1.00
CA LEU A 79 -9.20 7.38 -0.54
C LEU A 79 -8.36 6.12 -0.81
N THR A 80 -7.25 6.25 -1.52
CA THR A 80 -6.38 5.12 -1.89
C THR A 80 -4.98 5.34 -1.34
N THR A 81 -3.92 4.89 -2.01
CA THR A 81 -2.56 4.99 -1.49
C THR A 81 -1.62 5.65 -2.48
N GLN A 82 -0.83 6.63 -2.03
CA GLN A 82 0.21 7.24 -2.86
C GLN A 82 1.56 6.53 -2.71
N THR A 83 1.76 5.77 -1.64
CA THR A 83 3.02 5.10 -1.35
C THR A 83 2.82 3.63 -1.06
N MET A 84 3.79 2.80 -1.43
CA MET A 84 3.72 1.36 -1.24
C MET A 84 5.10 0.78 -0.96
N SER A 85 5.21 -0.03 0.08
CA SER A 85 6.41 -0.78 0.41
C SER A 85 6.21 -2.25 0.08
N LEU A 86 7.07 -2.79 -0.77
CA LEU A 86 6.99 -4.14 -1.31
C LEU A 86 8.23 -4.94 -0.89
N SER A 87 8.02 -6.12 -0.32
CA SER A 87 9.12 -7.00 0.06
C SER A 87 9.77 -7.62 -1.17
N ILE A 88 11.09 -7.82 -1.10
CA ILE A 88 11.89 -8.48 -2.12
C ILE A 88 12.55 -9.69 -1.51
N GLU A 89 12.39 -10.85 -2.17
CA GLU A 89 13.03 -12.11 -1.81
C GLU A 89 13.61 -12.76 -3.07
N ASN A 90 14.86 -13.23 -2.99
CA ASN A 90 15.58 -13.87 -4.11
C ASN A 90 15.54 -13.04 -5.42
N GLY A 91 15.64 -11.72 -5.30
CA GLY A 91 15.63 -10.77 -6.42
C GLY A 91 14.28 -10.56 -7.08
N ARG A 92 13.18 -11.04 -6.46
CA ARG A 92 11.81 -10.89 -6.96
C ARG A 92 10.95 -10.19 -5.92
N LEU A 93 9.92 -9.49 -6.39
CA LEU A 93 8.89 -8.98 -5.48
C LEU A 93 8.15 -10.16 -4.85
N LEU A 94 8.00 -10.12 -3.54
CA LEU A 94 7.22 -11.09 -2.80
C LEU A 94 5.74 -10.65 -2.84
N LEU A 95 5.00 -11.21 -3.78
CA LEU A 95 3.57 -11.00 -3.98
C LEU A 95 2.84 -12.34 -3.82
N GLY A 96 1.60 -12.30 -3.33
CA GLY A 96 0.70 -13.45 -3.36
C GLY A 96 0.37 -13.87 -4.79
N THR A 97 -0.09 -15.11 -4.98
CA THR A 97 -0.36 -15.72 -6.31
C THR A 97 -1.17 -14.83 -7.25
N TRP A 98 -2.15 -14.12 -6.71
CA TRP A 98 -3.07 -13.29 -7.49
C TRP A 98 -2.72 -11.81 -7.46
N GLN A 99 -1.78 -11.39 -6.63
CA GLN A 99 -1.46 -9.98 -6.43
C GLN A 99 -0.65 -9.41 -7.60
N ALA A 100 -1.09 -8.27 -8.11
CA ALA A 100 -0.31 -7.38 -8.95
C ALA A 100 -0.36 -5.95 -8.39
N VAL A 101 0.70 -5.19 -8.70
CA VAL A 101 0.82 -3.77 -8.36
C VAL A 101 0.31 -2.97 -9.56
N TYR A 102 -0.64 -2.07 -9.30
CA TYR A 102 -1.25 -1.21 -10.30
C TYR A 102 -1.00 0.26 -10.00
N LEU A 103 -0.82 1.04 -11.07
CA LEU A 103 -1.11 2.47 -11.03
C LEU A 103 -2.57 2.65 -11.42
N TRP A 104 -3.36 3.26 -10.55
CA TRP A 104 -4.75 3.57 -10.81
C TRP A 104 -4.87 5.02 -11.27
N GLU A 105 -5.14 5.21 -12.56
CA GLU A 105 -5.41 6.51 -13.16
C GLU A 105 -6.82 6.98 -12.80
N HIS A 106 -6.94 8.19 -12.24
CA HIS A 106 -8.22 8.78 -11.83
C HIS A 106 -8.67 9.93 -12.73
N ARG A 107 -7.92 10.24 -13.79
CA ARG A 107 -8.33 11.17 -14.85
C ARG A 107 -8.86 10.39 -16.06
N SER A 108 -9.84 10.97 -16.73
CA SER A 108 -10.44 10.42 -17.94
C SER A 108 -9.50 10.49 -19.15
N SER A 109 -8.64 11.51 -19.20
CA SER A 109 -7.64 11.68 -20.25
C SER A 109 -6.32 10.99 -19.90
N PRO A 110 -5.58 10.46 -20.89
CA PRO A 110 -4.27 9.85 -20.65
C PRO A 110 -3.24 10.87 -20.13
N HIS A 111 -2.46 10.47 -19.12
CA HIS A 111 -1.42 11.29 -18.52
C HIS A 111 -0.08 10.55 -18.44
N HIS A 112 1.01 11.33 -18.46
CA HIS A 112 2.34 10.81 -18.13
C HIS A 112 2.57 10.86 -16.62
N ARG A 113 2.62 9.68 -16.00
CA ARG A 113 2.82 9.54 -14.56
C ARG A 113 4.27 9.22 -14.21
N ARG A 114 4.67 9.63 -13.01
CA ARG A 114 6.02 9.50 -12.46
C ARG A 114 5.93 8.84 -11.09
N LEU A 115 6.71 7.79 -10.90
CA LEU A 115 6.89 7.13 -9.62
C LEU A 115 8.34 7.29 -9.18
N ALA A 116 8.56 7.66 -7.92
CA ALA A 116 9.86 7.49 -7.30
C ALA A 116 9.98 6.06 -6.77
N CYS A 117 11.18 5.49 -6.84
CA CYS A 117 11.48 4.14 -6.37
C CYS A 117 12.77 4.17 -5.55
N HIS A 118 12.68 3.71 -4.31
CA HIS A 118 13.81 3.52 -3.42
C HIS A 118 13.94 2.05 -3.07
N LEU A 119 15.17 1.53 -3.05
CA LEU A 119 15.48 0.14 -2.73
C LEU A 119 16.39 0.10 -1.52
N ILE A 120 16.05 -0.73 -0.55
CA ILE A 120 16.85 -0.94 0.67
C ILE A 120 17.01 -2.45 0.87
N GLY A 121 18.23 -2.94 0.99
CA GLY A 121 18.47 -4.36 1.23
C GLY A 121 19.85 -4.86 0.83
N ASN A 122 19.98 -6.18 0.81
CA ASN A 122 21.22 -6.87 0.49
C ASN A 122 21.35 -7.08 -1.02
N MET A 123 22.51 -6.72 -1.55
CA MET A 123 22.87 -6.97 -2.94
C MET A 123 23.35 -8.41 -3.12
N ALA A 124 23.26 -8.92 -4.35
CA ALA A 124 23.98 -10.12 -4.75
C ALA A 124 25.48 -9.86 -4.60
N ASP A 125 26.18 -10.72 -3.87
CA ASP A 125 27.63 -10.68 -3.82
C ASP A 125 28.19 -11.12 -5.19
N PRO A 126 28.82 -10.21 -5.97
CA PRO A 126 29.38 -10.54 -7.28
C PRO A 126 30.50 -11.59 -7.20
N SER A 127 31.11 -11.78 -6.03
CA SER A 127 32.20 -12.73 -5.80
C SER A 127 31.73 -14.13 -5.42
N SER A 128 30.45 -14.29 -5.06
CA SER A 128 29.89 -15.57 -4.58
C SER A 128 29.73 -16.64 -5.68
N THR A 129 29.75 -16.27 -6.96
CA THR A 129 29.61 -17.22 -8.07
C THR A 129 30.82 -18.16 -8.24
N ARG A 130 31.98 -17.85 -7.64
CA ARG A 130 33.18 -18.72 -7.69
C ARG A 130 33.36 -19.64 -6.46
N SER A 131 32.58 -19.47 -5.39
CA SER A 131 32.84 -20.16 -4.11
C SER A 131 31.75 -21.16 -3.66
N GLN A 132 30.71 -21.41 -4.46
CA GLN A 132 29.58 -22.25 -4.05
C GLN A 132 29.81 -23.76 -4.07
N LEU A 133 31.05 -24.24 -4.24
CA LEU A 133 31.37 -25.67 -4.08
C LEU A 133 31.97 -26.04 -2.71
N SER A 134 32.13 -25.11 -1.75
CA SER A 134 32.81 -25.49 -0.49
C SER A 134 32.37 -24.79 0.81
N ALA A 135 31.22 -24.12 0.91
CA ALA A 135 30.85 -23.45 2.16
C ALA A 135 29.36 -23.54 2.52
N SER A 136 28.88 -24.77 2.72
CA SER A 136 27.71 -25.02 3.58
C SER A 136 28.09 -24.71 5.03
N GLY A 137 27.54 -23.64 5.63
CA GLY A 137 27.45 -23.60 7.10
C GLY A 137 27.45 -22.27 7.86
N ARG A 138 27.47 -21.07 7.27
CA ARG A 138 27.65 -19.85 8.11
C ARG A 138 26.67 -18.66 7.97
N ASN A 139 25.66 -18.70 7.10
CA ASN A 139 24.72 -17.56 6.94
C ASN A 139 23.29 -17.80 7.49
N ALA A 140 23.08 -18.79 8.35
CA ALA A 140 21.74 -19.10 8.88
C ALA A 140 21.26 -18.15 10.00
N THR A 141 22.16 -17.47 10.70
CA THR A 141 21.83 -16.80 11.98
C THR A 141 21.10 -15.47 11.81
N ALA A 142 21.42 -14.68 10.77
CA ALA A 142 20.77 -13.39 10.51
C ALA A 142 19.31 -13.58 10.04
N THR A 143 19.04 -14.60 9.23
CA THR A 143 17.71 -14.93 8.71
C THR A 143 16.83 -15.59 9.78
N LEU A 144 17.43 -16.33 10.73
CA LEU A 144 16.71 -16.92 11.87
C LEU A 144 16.23 -15.86 12.87
N LEU A 145 17.00 -14.81 13.14
CA LEU A 145 16.58 -13.70 14.01
C LEU A 145 15.43 -12.89 13.41
N ALA A 146 15.45 -12.62 12.10
CA ALA A 146 14.37 -11.92 11.41
C ALA A 146 13.07 -12.76 11.37
N ARG A 147 13.16 -14.07 11.08
CA ARG A 147 12.02 -15.00 11.18
C ARG A 147 11.45 -15.09 12.59
N ARG A 148 12.32 -15.17 13.60
CA ARG A 148 11.92 -15.33 15.01
C ARG A 148 11.22 -14.08 15.56
N ASN A 149 11.56 -12.89 15.06
CA ASN A 149 10.88 -11.65 15.42
C ASN A 149 9.53 -11.49 14.69
N GLY A 150 9.46 -11.76 13.39
CA GLY A 150 8.20 -11.66 12.63
C GLY A 150 7.13 -12.64 13.09
N GLN A 151 7.52 -13.87 13.41
CA GLN A 151 6.61 -14.91 13.88
C GLN A 151 6.11 -14.61 15.29
N ARG A 152 7.00 -14.16 16.19
CA ARG A 152 6.63 -13.72 17.54
C ARG A 152 5.69 -12.50 17.53
N LEU A 153 5.89 -11.54 16.63
CA LEU A 153 5.02 -10.38 16.50
C LEU A 153 3.62 -10.78 16.03
N ASN A 154 3.56 -11.65 15.02
CA ASN A 154 2.30 -12.18 14.49
C ASN A 154 1.54 -13.00 15.55
N ASP A 155 2.23 -13.86 16.30
CA ASP A 155 1.62 -14.65 17.36
C ASP A 155 1.05 -13.75 18.49
N VAL A 156 1.70 -12.62 18.79
CA VAL A 156 1.20 -11.64 19.77
C VAL A 156 -0.02 -10.87 19.26
N VAL A 157 -0.05 -10.51 17.97
CA VAL A 157 -1.21 -9.86 17.34
C VAL A 157 -2.42 -10.81 17.32
N GLN A 158 -2.20 -12.07 16.93
CA GLN A 158 -3.24 -13.09 16.90
C GLN A 158 -3.75 -13.47 18.30
N ALA A 159 -2.87 -13.52 19.30
CA ALA A 159 -3.27 -13.78 20.69
C ALA A 159 -4.10 -12.64 21.32
N ARG A 160 -4.07 -11.42 20.74
CA ARG A 160 -4.87 -10.26 21.16
C ARG A 160 -6.13 -10.06 20.32
N HIS A 161 -6.30 -10.82 19.25
CA HIS A 161 -7.47 -10.76 18.40
C HIS A 161 -8.63 -11.50 19.08
N VAL A 162 -9.62 -10.77 19.57
CA VAL A 162 -10.86 -11.32 20.14
C VAL A 162 -11.96 -11.25 19.08
N PRO A 163 -12.33 -12.37 18.43
CA PRO A 163 -13.37 -12.36 17.42
C PRO A 163 -14.72 -12.03 18.06
N GLY A 164 -15.37 -10.95 17.62
CA GLY A 164 -16.71 -10.57 18.09
C GLY A 164 -16.79 -9.56 19.23
N ALA A 165 -15.66 -8.98 19.69
CA ALA A 165 -15.66 -7.94 20.74
C ALA A 165 -16.59 -6.73 20.43
N TRP A 166 -16.80 -6.45 19.14
CA TRP A 166 -17.72 -5.40 18.65
C TRP A 166 -19.20 -5.62 19.00
N ALA A 167 -19.59 -6.85 19.35
CA ALA A 167 -20.98 -7.18 19.66
C ALA A 167 -21.35 -6.98 21.14
N GLU A 168 -20.37 -6.85 22.06
CA GLU A 168 -20.63 -6.78 23.50
C GLU A 168 -20.69 -5.35 24.07
N ASP A 169 -20.10 -4.34 23.41
CA ASP A 169 -19.95 -2.97 23.97
C ASP A 169 -20.92 -1.91 23.43
N GLY A 170 -22.02 -2.29 22.78
CA GLY A 170 -23.15 -1.39 22.53
C GLY A 170 -22.89 -0.16 21.65
N GLY A 171 -21.79 -0.13 20.88
CA GLY A 171 -21.55 0.88 19.84
C GLY A 171 -21.16 2.28 20.35
N ILE A 172 -20.42 2.38 21.46
CA ILE A 172 -19.76 3.61 21.90
C ILE A 172 -18.30 3.59 21.37
N GLU A 173 -17.78 4.75 20.95
CA GLU A 173 -16.47 4.93 20.27
C GLU A 173 -15.38 3.95 20.74
N THR A 174 -14.73 3.27 19.79
CA THR A 174 -13.72 2.23 20.09
C THR A 174 -12.32 2.67 19.67
N ASP A 175 -11.37 2.28 20.54
CA ASP A 175 -9.90 2.25 20.54
C ASP A 175 -9.05 2.47 19.26
N VAL A 176 -9.58 2.55 18.04
CA VAL A 176 -8.81 2.99 16.87
C VAL A 176 -8.31 4.43 17.07
N ASP A 177 -9.13 5.26 17.70
CA ASP A 177 -8.79 6.63 18.13
C ASP A 177 -7.72 6.64 19.25
N LEU A 178 -7.70 5.61 20.13
CA LEU A 178 -6.66 5.46 21.16
C LEU A 178 -5.34 4.84 20.62
N LEU A 179 -5.38 4.19 19.45
CA LEU A 179 -4.20 3.55 18.86
C LEU A 179 -3.35 4.52 18.04
N ILE A 180 -3.99 5.51 17.40
CA ILE A 180 -3.31 6.60 16.69
C ILE A 180 -2.54 7.49 17.67
N ASP A 181 -3.15 7.83 18.81
CA ASP A 181 -2.52 8.70 19.82
C ASP A 181 -1.33 8.05 20.54
N ARG A 182 -1.35 6.72 20.79
CA ARG A 182 -0.19 6.02 21.38
C ARG A 182 0.98 5.81 20.41
N LEU A 183 0.74 5.84 19.10
CA LEU A 183 1.79 5.76 18.09
C LEU A 183 2.63 7.05 18.04
N HIS A 184 2.03 8.21 18.33
CA HIS A 184 2.72 9.49 18.51
C HIS A 184 3.58 9.55 19.79
N GLU A 185 3.17 8.90 20.89
CA GLU A 185 3.96 8.92 22.14
C GLU A 185 5.21 8.02 22.11
N ILE A 186 5.22 6.96 21.29
CA ILE A 186 6.36 6.02 21.21
C ILE A 186 7.48 6.53 20.28
N SER A 187 7.17 7.38 19.28
CA SER A 187 8.21 7.97 18.41
C SER A 187 9.07 9.03 19.09
N ASP A 188 8.58 9.61 20.19
CA ASP A 188 9.25 10.72 20.89
C ASP A 188 10.18 10.27 22.03
N GLN A 189 10.27 8.97 22.36
CA GLN A 189 11.03 8.46 23.52
C GLN A 189 12.19 7.49 23.22
N ALA A 190 12.83 7.54 22.05
CA ALA A 190 14.08 6.79 21.85
C ALA A 190 15.14 7.60 21.10
N GLN A 191 15.73 8.57 21.81
CA GLN A 191 17.17 8.86 21.74
C GLN A 191 17.94 7.82 22.58
#